data_AF-A0A0P6FAX6-F1
#
_entry.id   AF-A0A0P6FAX6-F1
#
_cell.length_a   1.000
_cell.length_b   1.000
_cell.length_c   1.000
_cell.angle_alpha   90.00
_cell.angle_beta   90.00
_cell.angle_gamma   90.00
#
_symmetry.space_group_name_H-M   'P 1'
#
loop_
_entity.id
_entity.type
_entity.pdbx_description
1 polymer ?
#
loop_
_entity_poly.entity_id
_entity_poly.type
_entity_poly.pdbx_seq_one_letter_code
_entity_poly.pdbx_strand_id
1 'polypeptide(L)'
;MGLSTRSVELMLVIALLIQFSACADVSSSETQISNSTGSEGQRREKFLSLFSIVRFPNSLCLASNSYNGTCLTTAECSAKGGTASGTCASGFGVCCVLTIQTCGATTSLNNTYWQNNGFSSAYTTAGQCSLFVSRASSDVDQLRLEFITFILAQPDSATLSTTGQCITDSFTVSGSANIVPAICGSNTNQHMYINIGPGTSTVTLSIITSGTAMSRYWNIRVIQIPENTDYTAPDNCLQWFTEASGRLVSFNYQYATTPIVQHLAYQDYTMCIRTNQGFCGVKYDLCTPTASNPYGLSTVAAGTVATGTLMDSSCVYDWLQIPCVSDQANSVVTSVGATVGCASKLCGITGFTVTADSTTATTSLYSYRRPFEVRFYTDSKEFLVTAADAENWGFCLTYTQQPCLSSATNG
;
A
#
# COMPACT_ATOMS: atom_id res chain seq x y z
N MET A 1 -41.05 24.10 58.90
CA MET A 1 -40.77 25.55 59.05
C MET A 1 -39.66 25.89 58.06
N GLY A 2 -39.73 26.84 57.12
CA GLY A 2 -40.85 27.53 56.44
C GLY A 2 -40.40 27.73 54.96
N LEU A 3 -41.29 27.80 53.96
CA LEU A 3 -41.76 29.05 53.31
C LEU A 3 -40.64 30.07 52.98
N SER A 4 -40.58 30.71 51.79
CA SER A 4 -41.58 30.86 50.71
C SER A 4 -40.97 31.46 49.40
N THR A 5 -41.64 31.18 48.27
CA THR A 5 -41.92 31.94 47.01
C THR A 5 -41.42 33.41 46.83
N ARG A 6 -41.37 34.10 45.65
CA ARG A 6 -41.94 34.02 44.26
C ARG A 6 -41.12 35.03 43.37
N SER A 7 -40.72 34.77 42.10
CA SER A 7 -41.42 35.00 40.78
C SER A 7 -41.38 36.43 40.18
N VAL A 8 -41.59 36.54 38.85
CA VAL A 8 -41.84 37.78 38.01
C VAL A 8 -40.58 38.63 37.67
N GLU A 9 -40.29 39.17 36.48
CA GLU A 9 -40.68 38.96 35.04
C GLU A 9 -39.55 39.51 34.10
N LEU A 10 -39.26 38.91 32.93
CA LEU A 10 -39.64 39.30 31.54
C LEU A 10 -39.41 40.78 31.11
N MET A 11 -38.49 41.02 30.17
CA MET A 11 -38.57 42.10 29.16
C MET A 11 -37.72 41.75 27.91
N LEU A 12 -38.09 42.32 26.76
CA LEU A 12 -37.72 41.91 25.39
C LEU A 12 -36.63 42.84 24.75
N VAL A 13 -36.42 42.75 23.42
CA VAL A 13 -35.71 43.73 22.52
C VAL A 13 -34.16 43.59 22.50
N ILE A 14 -33.42 43.49 21.38
CA ILE A 14 -33.71 43.47 19.92
C ILE A 14 -32.67 42.58 19.16
N ALA A 15 -32.97 42.16 17.93
CA ALA A 15 -32.06 41.39 17.07
C ALA A 15 -31.07 42.26 16.26
N LEU A 16 -29.90 41.72 15.92
CA LEU A 16 -29.09 42.19 14.80
C LEU A 16 -28.63 41.01 13.93
N LEU A 17 -29.21 40.88 12.74
CA LEU A 17 -28.74 39.99 11.69
C LEU A 17 -27.65 40.70 10.89
N ILE A 18 -26.48 40.09 10.75
CA ILE A 18 -25.49 40.51 9.76
C ILE A 18 -25.49 39.47 8.64
N GLN A 19 -26.09 39.84 7.50
CA GLN A 19 -25.91 39.13 6.25
C GLN A 19 -24.59 39.59 5.61
N PHE A 20 -23.77 38.65 5.19
CA PHE A 20 -22.77 38.89 4.14
C PHE A 20 -23.10 38.02 2.94
N SER A 21 -23.69 38.63 1.93
CA SER A 21 -23.72 38.09 0.57
C SER A 21 -22.42 38.48 -0.14
N ALA A 22 -21.72 37.51 -0.70
CA ALA A 22 -20.76 37.72 -1.77
C ALA A 22 -20.92 36.57 -2.77
N CYS A 23 -21.21 36.91 -4.02
CA CYS A 23 -21.27 35.93 -5.12
C CYS A 23 -19.87 35.36 -5.39
N ALA A 24 -19.82 34.11 -5.86
CA ALA A 24 -18.69 33.60 -6.62
C ALA A 24 -19.16 33.40 -8.06
N ASP A 25 -18.51 34.08 -9.01
CA ASP A 25 -19.01 34.22 -10.38
C ASP A 25 -18.94 32.93 -11.19
N VAL A 26 -20.05 32.61 -11.86
CA VAL A 26 -20.06 31.66 -12.97
C VAL A 26 -19.53 32.38 -14.20
N SER A 27 -18.31 32.04 -14.61
CA SER A 27 -17.70 32.55 -15.85
C SER A 27 -18.35 31.89 -17.08
N SER A 28 -19.52 32.38 -17.48
CA SER A 28 -20.09 32.14 -18.81
C SER A 28 -19.65 33.25 -19.76
N SER A 29 -18.65 32.96 -20.60
CA SER A 29 -18.15 33.93 -21.60
C SER A 29 -19.11 34.09 -22.77
N GLU A 30 -20.01 35.06 -22.70
CA GLU A 30 -20.70 35.59 -23.90
C GLU A 30 -19.79 36.58 -24.63
N THR A 31 -19.52 36.32 -25.92
CA THR A 31 -18.85 37.29 -26.80
C THR A 31 -19.85 37.84 -27.81
N GLN A 32 -20.00 39.15 -27.78
CA GLN A 32 -21.05 39.93 -28.48
C GLN A 32 -20.98 39.84 -30.02
N ILE A 33 -22.15 39.81 -30.67
CA ILE A 33 -22.27 39.99 -32.12
C ILE A 33 -22.37 41.49 -32.44
N SER A 34 -21.25 42.11 -32.78
CA SER A 34 -21.22 43.47 -33.33
C SER A 34 -21.62 43.45 -34.82
N ASN A 35 -22.82 43.94 -35.14
CA ASN A 35 -23.33 43.99 -36.51
C ASN A 35 -23.03 45.36 -37.15
N SER A 36 -22.02 45.45 -38.01
CA SER A 36 -21.72 46.66 -38.79
C SER A 36 -21.97 46.44 -40.28
N THR A 37 -22.86 47.24 -40.85
CA THR A 37 -23.15 47.27 -42.29
C THR A 37 -22.03 47.98 -43.05
N GLY A 38 -21.30 47.25 -43.87
CA GLY A 38 -20.28 47.78 -44.78
C GLY A 38 -20.21 46.94 -46.05
N SER A 39 -20.55 47.55 -47.19
CA SER A 39 -20.47 46.92 -48.51
C SER A 39 -19.03 46.93 -49.01
N GLU A 40 -18.50 45.79 -49.44
CA GLU A 40 -18.07 45.54 -50.83
C GLU A 40 -17.49 44.12 -51.00
N GLY A 41 -17.55 43.61 -52.23
CA GLY A 41 -17.29 42.21 -52.51
C GLY A 41 -15.80 41.85 -52.59
N GLN A 42 -15.32 41.08 -51.62
CA GLN A 42 -14.19 40.17 -51.84
C GLN A 42 -14.59 38.72 -51.55
N ARG A 43 -14.06 37.82 -52.38
CA ARG A 43 -14.38 36.39 -52.41
C ARG A 43 -13.87 35.71 -51.14
N ARG A 44 -14.70 35.67 -50.09
CA ARG A 44 -14.42 34.92 -48.86
C ARG A 44 -14.18 33.46 -49.22
N GLU A 45 -12.93 33.03 -49.14
CA GLU A 45 -12.60 31.62 -49.02
C GLU A 45 -13.36 31.08 -47.81
N LYS A 46 -14.15 30.03 -48.01
CA LYS A 46 -14.82 29.33 -46.91
C LYS A 46 -13.77 28.50 -46.18
N PHE A 47 -12.96 29.15 -45.37
CA PHE A 47 -12.03 28.47 -44.48
C PHE A 47 -12.85 27.75 -43.40
N LEU A 48 -13.22 26.50 -43.69
CA LEU A 48 -13.93 25.64 -42.78
C LEU A 48 -13.00 25.26 -41.62
N SER A 49 -12.97 26.11 -40.59
CA SER A 49 -12.33 25.83 -39.30
C SER A 49 -13.16 24.80 -38.51
N LEU A 50 -13.35 23.62 -39.11
CA LEU A 50 -14.14 22.50 -38.57
C LEU A 50 -13.32 21.56 -37.67
N PHE A 51 -12.08 21.92 -37.36
CA PHE A 51 -11.22 21.19 -36.44
C PHE A 51 -11.13 21.92 -35.10
N SER A 52 -12.24 21.96 -34.37
CA SER A 52 -12.23 22.24 -32.94
C SER A 52 -11.52 21.10 -32.21
N ILE A 53 -10.20 21.24 -31.99
CA ILE A 53 -9.41 20.26 -31.25
C ILE A 53 -9.86 20.32 -29.79
N VAL A 54 -10.74 19.38 -29.40
CA VAL A 54 -11.16 19.24 -28.01
C VAL A 54 -9.97 18.74 -27.20
N ARG A 55 -9.56 19.53 -26.21
CA ARG A 55 -8.52 19.17 -25.23
C ARG A 55 -9.18 19.02 -23.87
N PHE A 56 -8.85 17.95 -23.17
CA PHE A 56 -9.25 17.68 -21.79
C PHE A 56 -8.05 17.15 -21.00
N PRO A 57 -8.02 17.28 -19.67
CA PRO A 57 -6.94 16.73 -18.85
C PRO A 57 -6.96 15.20 -18.85
N ASN A 58 -5.77 14.59 -18.82
CA ASN A 58 -5.59 13.14 -18.75
C ASN A 58 -5.84 12.62 -17.33
N SER A 59 -7.08 12.71 -16.86
CA SER A 59 -7.50 12.28 -15.52
C SER A 59 -7.66 10.76 -15.41
N LEU A 60 -7.61 10.24 -14.17
CA LEU A 60 -7.99 8.86 -13.88
C LEU A 60 -9.50 8.67 -14.13
N CYS A 61 -9.86 7.52 -14.71
CA CYS A 61 -11.24 7.14 -14.98
C CYS A 61 -11.46 5.67 -14.59
N LEU A 62 -12.69 5.30 -14.24
CA LEU A 62 -13.06 3.90 -14.02
C LEU A 62 -13.53 3.28 -15.33
N ALA A 63 -12.87 2.21 -15.75
CA ALA A 63 -13.18 1.49 -16.98
C ALA A 63 -14.29 0.45 -16.77
N SER A 64 -14.95 0.04 -17.85
CA SER A 64 -16.05 -0.94 -17.81
C SER A 64 -15.62 -2.34 -17.31
N ASN A 65 -14.33 -2.64 -17.32
CA ASN A 65 -13.74 -3.86 -16.75
C ASN A 65 -13.25 -3.68 -15.29
N SER A 66 -13.70 -2.61 -14.61
CA SER A 66 -13.30 -2.22 -13.25
C SER A 66 -11.81 -1.86 -13.06
N TYR A 67 -11.04 -1.69 -14.14
CA TYR A 67 -9.68 -1.17 -14.04
C TYR A 67 -9.72 0.36 -13.99
N ASN A 68 -8.70 0.96 -13.37
CA ASN A 68 -8.49 2.39 -13.44
C ASN A 68 -7.77 2.69 -14.76
N GLY A 69 -8.44 3.34 -15.70
CA GLY A 69 -7.83 3.83 -16.94
C GLY A 69 -7.39 5.29 -16.82
N THR A 70 -6.82 5.80 -17.90
CA THR A 70 -6.51 7.22 -18.11
C THR A 70 -7.44 7.76 -19.18
N CYS A 71 -8.10 8.88 -18.93
CA CYS A 71 -8.97 9.52 -19.91
C CYS A 71 -8.13 10.09 -21.06
N LEU A 72 -8.33 9.58 -22.28
CA LEU A 72 -7.60 9.95 -23.48
C LEU A 72 -8.55 10.05 -24.68
N THR A 73 -8.12 10.68 -25.78
CA THR A 73 -8.85 10.50 -27.05
C THR A 73 -8.69 9.06 -27.55
N THR A 74 -9.63 8.57 -28.36
CA THR A 74 -9.55 7.22 -28.95
C THR A 74 -8.25 7.01 -29.73
N ALA A 75 -7.81 8.04 -30.48
CA ALA A 75 -6.58 8.00 -31.26
C ALA A 75 -5.33 7.88 -30.37
N GLU A 76 -5.22 8.68 -29.30
CA GLU A 76 -4.11 8.59 -28.34
C GLU A 76 -4.09 7.25 -27.60
N CYS A 77 -5.27 6.73 -27.23
CA CYS A 77 -5.38 5.44 -26.57
C CYS A 77 -4.82 4.31 -27.45
N SER A 78 -5.28 4.22 -28.70
CA SER A 78 -4.79 3.22 -29.65
C SER A 78 -3.32 3.43 -30.01
N ALA A 79 -2.86 4.67 -30.18
CA ALA A 79 -1.45 4.97 -30.46
C ALA A 79 -0.50 4.58 -29.31
N LYS A 80 -1.01 4.53 -28.07
CA LYS A 80 -0.28 4.07 -26.88
C LYS A 80 -0.43 2.56 -26.62
N GLY A 81 -1.10 1.81 -27.50
CA GLY A 81 -1.38 0.38 -27.33
C GLY A 81 -2.42 0.06 -26.25
N GLY A 82 -3.22 1.04 -25.84
CA GLY A 82 -4.28 0.86 -24.85
C GLY A 82 -5.62 0.45 -25.46
N THR A 83 -6.47 -0.12 -24.61
CA THR A 83 -7.84 -0.54 -24.94
C THR A 83 -8.83 0.49 -24.40
N ALA A 84 -9.71 0.99 -25.26
CA ALA A 84 -10.83 1.83 -24.87
C ALA A 84 -11.89 1.00 -24.12
N SER A 85 -12.19 1.35 -22.88
CA SER A 85 -13.14 0.60 -22.03
C SER A 85 -14.01 1.56 -21.21
N GLY A 86 -15.04 2.12 -21.85
CA GLY A 86 -15.91 3.15 -21.28
C GLY A 86 -15.58 4.56 -21.80
N THR A 87 -16.39 5.54 -21.41
CA THR A 87 -16.27 6.94 -21.84
C THR A 87 -15.88 7.85 -20.67
N CYS A 88 -15.26 9.00 -21.00
CA CYS A 88 -14.84 10.01 -20.04
C CYS A 88 -14.91 11.41 -20.68
N ALA A 89 -14.55 12.46 -19.93
CA ALA A 89 -14.60 13.86 -20.39
C ALA A 89 -15.93 14.20 -21.10
N SER A 90 -17.07 13.90 -20.46
CA SER A 90 -18.43 14.11 -21.00
C SER A 90 -18.69 13.48 -22.38
N GLY A 91 -17.98 12.39 -22.72
CA GLY A 91 -18.11 11.69 -24.00
C GLY A 91 -17.10 12.11 -25.07
N PHE A 92 -16.25 13.11 -24.81
CA PHE A 92 -15.17 13.50 -25.74
C PHE A 92 -13.95 12.56 -25.66
N GLY A 93 -13.81 11.78 -24.59
CA GLY A 93 -12.72 10.82 -24.39
C GLY A 93 -13.20 9.40 -24.10
N VAL A 94 -12.26 8.46 -24.23
CA VAL A 94 -12.42 7.06 -23.82
C VAL A 94 -11.60 6.80 -22.56
N CYS A 95 -12.09 5.92 -21.69
CA CYS A 95 -11.29 5.46 -20.57
C CYS A 95 -10.28 4.42 -21.07
N CYS A 96 -9.01 4.82 -21.18
CA CYS A 96 -7.97 4.02 -21.79
C CYS A 96 -7.26 3.14 -20.76
N VAL A 97 -7.32 1.83 -20.95
CA VAL A 97 -6.64 0.84 -20.11
C VAL A 97 -5.40 0.34 -20.83
N LEU A 98 -4.23 0.54 -20.24
CA LEU A 98 -2.94 0.08 -20.78
C LEU A 98 -2.58 -1.25 -20.14
N THR A 99 -2.46 -2.30 -20.96
CA THR A 99 -2.12 -3.66 -20.51
C THR A 99 -0.92 -4.18 -21.29
N ILE A 100 0.08 -4.68 -20.57
CA ILE A 100 1.28 -5.31 -21.14
C ILE A 100 1.32 -6.76 -20.69
N GLN A 101 1.26 -7.67 -21.67
CA GLN A 101 1.39 -9.13 -21.47
C GLN A 101 2.70 -9.70 -22.06
N THR A 102 3.48 -8.86 -22.75
CA THR A 102 4.72 -9.25 -23.42
C THR A 102 5.93 -9.10 -22.48
N CYS A 103 6.65 -10.18 -22.27
CA CYS A 103 7.92 -10.17 -21.54
C CYS A 103 9.01 -9.41 -22.32
N GLY A 104 9.84 -8.64 -21.60
CA GLY A 104 10.89 -7.80 -22.20
C GLY A 104 10.39 -6.47 -22.77
N ALA A 105 9.12 -6.12 -22.56
CA ALA A 105 8.57 -4.84 -22.98
C ALA A 105 9.10 -3.67 -22.13
N THR A 106 9.08 -2.47 -22.70
CA THR A 106 9.38 -1.21 -22.02
C THR A 106 8.14 -0.33 -21.99
N THR A 107 7.87 0.34 -20.86
CA THR A 107 6.83 1.36 -20.74
C THR A 107 7.36 2.61 -20.05
N SER A 108 6.98 3.78 -20.57
CA SER A 108 7.06 5.08 -19.88
C SER A 108 5.68 5.63 -19.54
N LEU A 109 4.63 4.82 -19.69
CA LEU A 109 3.26 5.25 -19.45
C LEU A 109 2.87 4.96 -18.00
N ASN A 110 2.41 6.00 -17.31
CA ASN A 110 1.80 5.87 -15.99
C ASN A 110 0.51 5.03 -16.09
N ASN A 111 0.15 4.36 -14.99
CA ASN A 111 -1.08 3.59 -14.84
C ASN A 111 -1.16 2.39 -15.84
N THR A 112 -0.07 1.61 -15.91
CA THR A 112 0.05 0.43 -16.78
C THR A 112 -0.20 -0.86 -16.00
N TYR A 113 -1.01 -1.77 -16.52
CA TYR A 113 -1.22 -3.11 -15.96
C TYR A 113 -0.26 -4.13 -16.60
N TRP A 114 0.68 -4.65 -15.82
CA TRP A 114 1.58 -5.73 -16.26
C TRP A 114 1.00 -7.09 -15.87
N GLN A 115 0.77 -7.93 -16.87
CA GLN A 115 0.06 -9.18 -16.73
C GLN A 115 0.86 -10.35 -17.28
N ASN A 116 0.53 -11.57 -16.84
CA ASN A 116 1.07 -12.74 -17.51
C ASN A 116 0.52 -12.88 -18.93
N ASN A 117 1.32 -13.49 -19.81
CA ASN A 117 0.88 -13.81 -21.16
C ASN A 117 -0.40 -14.67 -21.11
N GLY A 118 -1.46 -14.23 -21.79
CA GLY A 118 -2.76 -14.91 -21.80
C GLY A 118 -3.61 -14.72 -20.54
N PHE A 119 -3.30 -13.77 -19.64
CA PHE A 119 -4.14 -13.44 -18.48
C PHE A 119 -5.60 -13.17 -18.94
N SER A 120 -6.63 -13.72 -18.30
CA SER A 120 -6.66 -14.36 -16.97
C SER A 120 -6.36 -15.86 -16.91
N SER A 121 -5.73 -16.44 -17.94
CA SER A 121 -5.28 -17.84 -17.92
C SER A 121 -4.02 -18.00 -17.06
N ALA A 122 -3.78 -19.23 -16.59
CA ALA A 122 -2.56 -19.61 -15.87
C ALA A 122 -1.31 -19.49 -16.75
N TYR A 123 -0.23 -18.96 -16.18
CA TYR A 123 1.10 -18.99 -16.78
C TYR A 123 1.89 -20.20 -16.24
N THR A 124 2.30 -21.10 -17.14
CA THR A 124 2.95 -22.38 -16.82
C THR A 124 4.36 -22.51 -17.41
N THR A 125 4.80 -21.53 -18.21
CA THR A 125 6.13 -21.54 -18.83
C THR A 125 7.22 -21.23 -17.80
N ALA A 126 8.35 -21.92 -17.89
CA ALA A 126 9.56 -21.59 -17.12
C ALA A 126 10.43 -20.58 -17.87
N GLY A 127 11.11 -19.69 -17.15
CA GLY A 127 11.96 -18.63 -17.71
C GLY A 127 11.81 -17.31 -16.98
N GLN A 128 12.36 -16.24 -17.56
CA GLN A 128 12.29 -14.88 -17.02
C GLN A 128 11.31 -14.03 -17.84
N CYS A 129 10.41 -13.34 -17.15
CA CYS A 129 9.55 -12.30 -17.70
C CYS A 129 9.85 -10.98 -17.00
N SER A 130 10.38 -10.00 -17.72
CA SER A 130 10.68 -8.67 -17.17
C SER A 130 9.84 -7.57 -17.84
N LEU A 131 9.61 -6.48 -17.10
CA LEU A 131 9.10 -5.21 -17.60
C LEU A 131 10.12 -4.11 -17.25
N PHE A 132 10.48 -3.31 -18.25
CA PHE A 132 11.33 -2.14 -18.09
C PHE A 132 10.44 -0.89 -17.92
N VAL A 133 10.43 -0.30 -16.73
CA VAL A 133 9.62 0.89 -16.42
C VAL A 133 10.52 2.11 -16.45
N SER A 134 10.48 2.86 -17.56
CA SER A 134 11.15 4.14 -17.69
C SER A 134 10.30 5.26 -17.08
N ARG A 135 10.97 6.27 -16.51
CA ARG A 135 10.29 7.45 -15.94
C ARG A 135 9.43 8.15 -17.01
N ALA A 136 8.17 8.43 -16.69
CA ALA A 136 7.23 9.15 -17.56
C ALA A 136 7.66 10.61 -17.78
N SER A 137 8.32 11.18 -16.78
CA SER A 137 8.80 12.56 -16.72
C SER A 137 9.89 12.70 -15.66
N SER A 138 10.63 13.82 -15.67
CA SER A 138 11.83 14.02 -14.83
C SER A 138 11.57 14.22 -13.33
N ASP A 139 10.31 14.39 -12.96
CA ASP A 139 9.75 14.55 -11.61
C ASP A 139 9.35 13.22 -10.96
N VAL A 140 9.22 12.10 -11.70
CA VAL A 140 8.81 10.80 -11.13
C VAL A 140 9.91 10.21 -10.23
N ASP A 141 9.76 10.26 -8.92
CA ASP A 141 10.73 9.73 -7.96
C ASP A 141 10.34 8.36 -7.39
N GLN A 142 9.10 7.91 -7.59
CA GLN A 142 8.61 6.63 -7.09
C GLN A 142 7.79 5.83 -8.11
N LEU A 143 7.85 4.51 -7.98
CA LEU A 143 6.81 3.60 -8.49
C LEU A 143 5.99 3.05 -7.33
N ARG A 144 4.67 3.02 -7.47
CA ARG A 144 3.77 2.19 -6.66
C ARG A 144 3.31 1.01 -7.50
N LEU A 145 3.58 -0.20 -7.01
CA LEU A 145 3.15 -1.46 -7.59
C LEU A 145 1.94 -1.96 -6.78
N GLU A 146 0.79 -2.18 -7.41
CA GLU A 146 -0.38 -2.77 -6.77
C GLU A 146 -0.60 -4.19 -7.30
N PHE A 147 -0.57 -5.19 -6.42
CA PHE A 147 -0.71 -6.61 -6.77
C PHE A 147 -2.19 -7.00 -6.86
N ILE A 148 -2.89 -6.55 -7.90
CA ILE A 148 -4.31 -6.88 -8.15
C ILE A 148 -4.52 -8.39 -8.22
N THR A 149 -3.55 -9.12 -8.75
CA THR A 149 -3.39 -10.56 -8.57
C THR A 149 -1.91 -10.87 -8.58
N PHE A 150 -1.43 -11.65 -7.61
CA PHE A 150 -0.05 -12.10 -7.57
C PHE A 150 0.05 -13.45 -6.87
N ILE A 151 0.30 -14.49 -7.66
CA ILE A 151 0.44 -15.88 -7.24
C ILE A 151 1.59 -16.50 -8.03
N LEU A 152 2.69 -16.77 -7.34
CA LEU A 152 3.84 -17.55 -7.84
C LEU A 152 3.95 -18.86 -7.05
N ALA A 153 4.97 -19.67 -7.37
CA ALA A 153 5.42 -20.77 -6.51
C ALA A 153 5.53 -20.33 -5.05
N GLN A 154 5.13 -21.20 -4.12
CA GLN A 154 5.46 -21.02 -2.72
C GLN A 154 7.00 -21.01 -2.52
N PRO A 155 7.51 -20.37 -1.45
CA PRO A 155 8.91 -20.53 -1.07
C PRO A 155 9.24 -22.01 -0.89
N ASP A 156 10.52 -22.35 -1.05
CA ASP A 156 10.98 -23.72 -0.81
C ASP A 156 10.68 -24.15 0.64
N SER A 157 10.46 -25.45 0.82
CA SER A 157 10.21 -26.10 2.11
C SER A 157 10.91 -27.46 2.22
N ALA A 158 11.91 -27.70 1.37
CA ALA A 158 12.53 -29.01 1.21
C ALA A 158 13.71 -29.24 2.18
N THR A 159 14.45 -28.20 2.57
CA THR A 159 15.63 -28.32 3.46
C THR A 159 15.77 -27.15 4.45
N LEU A 160 16.42 -27.37 5.59
CA LEU A 160 16.70 -26.31 6.59
C LEU A 160 17.48 -25.12 6.00
N SER A 161 18.29 -25.38 4.98
CA SER A 161 19.12 -24.36 4.31
C SER A 161 18.38 -23.55 3.25
N THR A 162 17.17 -23.96 2.87
CA THR A 162 16.40 -23.37 1.74
C THR A 162 14.97 -23.00 2.11
N THR A 163 14.46 -23.46 3.26
CA THR A 163 13.09 -23.18 3.69
C THR A 163 12.84 -21.68 3.79
N GLY A 164 11.69 -21.23 3.28
CA GLY A 164 11.32 -19.80 3.21
C GLY A 164 11.90 -19.04 2.02
N GLN A 165 12.82 -19.63 1.25
CA GLN A 165 13.51 -18.93 0.16
C GLN A 165 12.77 -19.08 -1.18
N CYS A 166 12.72 -17.99 -1.95
CA CYS A 166 12.07 -17.93 -3.27
C CYS A 166 12.94 -18.52 -4.39
N ILE A 167 13.19 -19.83 -4.32
CA ILE A 167 14.08 -20.57 -5.24
C ILE A 167 13.37 -20.94 -6.55
N THR A 168 12.14 -21.46 -6.47
CA THR A 168 11.42 -21.99 -7.65
C THR A 168 10.92 -20.85 -8.55
N ASP A 169 10.23 -19.89 -7.96
CA ASP A 169 9.86 -18.63 -8.60
C ASP A 169 10.28 -17.47 -7.69
N SER A 170 10.61 -16.32 -8.28
CA SER A 170 10.83 -15.07 -7.55
C SER A 170 10.40 -13.86 -8.36
N PHE A 171 9.87 -12.86 -7.68
CA PHE A 171 9.77 -11.50 -8.17
C PHE A 171 10.88 -10.64 -7.55
N THR A 172 11.59 -9.91 -8.39
CA THR A 172 12.69 -9.02 -8.01
C THR A 172 12.56 -7.67 -8.71
N VAL A 173 13.09 -6.63 -8.07
CA VAL A 173 13.15 -5.27 -8.59
C VAL A 173 14.61 -4.83 -8.63
N SER A 174 15.04 -4.20 -9.72
CA SER A 174 16.38 -3.61 -9.84
C SER A 174 16.32 -2.19 -10.40
N GLY A 175 17.31 -1.37 -10.03
CA GLY A 175 17.30 0.08 -10.25
C GLY A 175 16.59 0.89 -9.16
N SER A 176 16.11 0.24 -8.10
CA SER A 176 15.57 0.92 -6.91
C SER A 176 16.68 1.58 -6.09
N ALA A 177 16.35 2.70 -5.43
CA ALA A 177 17.22 3.35 -4.43
C ALA A 177 16.97 2.83 -3.01
N ASN A 178 15.77 2.32 -2.72
CA ASN A 178 15.48 1.56 -1.51
C ASN A 178 15.77 0.06 -1.70
N ILE A 179 15.98 -0.63 -0.57
CA ILE A 179 16.06 -2.09 -0.53
C ILE A 179 14.65 -2.65 -0.83
N VAL A 180 14.58 -3.59 -1.76
CA VAL A 180 13.35 -4.31 -2.13
C VAL A 180 13.68 -5.80 -2.07
N PRO A 181 13.14 -6.56 -1.10
CA PRO A 181 13.41 -8.00 -0.99
C PRO A 181 12.75 -8.76 -2.15
N ALA A 182 13.32 -9.92 -2.48
CA ALA A 182 12.67 -10.86 -3.38
C ALA A 182 11.42 -11.45 -2.71
N ILE A 183 10.33 -11.59 -3.48
CA ILE A 183 9.08 -12.21 -2.99
C ILE A 183 8.56 -13.30 -3.93
N CYS A 184 7.80 -14.23 -3.37
CA CYS A 184 7.15 -15.32 -4.06
C CYS A 184 5.85 -15.71 -3.32
N GLY A 185 5.18 -16.77 -3.79
CA GLY A 185 3.91 -17.23 -3.26
C GLY A 185 2.77 -16.24 -3.49
N SER A 186 1.90 -16.09 -2.49
CA SER A 186 0.61 -15.40 -2.60
C SER A 186 0.67 -13.98 -2.04
N ASN A 187 0.60 -12.95 -2.90
CA ASN A 187 0.70 -11.53 -2.51
C ASN A 187 -0.41 -10.64 -3.10
N THR A 188 -1.50 -11.26 -3.57
CA THR A 188 -2.71 -10.56 -4.05
C THR A 188 -3.25 -9.57 -3.01
N ASN A 189 -3.65 -8.38 -3.47
CA ASN A 189 -4.11 -7.23 -2.66
C ASN A 189 -3.05 -6.61 -1.73
N GLN A 190 -1.75 -6.86 -1.97
CA GLN A 190 -0.65 -6.08 -1.37
C GLN A 190 -0.07 -5.07 -2.37
N HIS A 191 0.87 -4.25 -1.92
CA HIS A 191 1.56 -3.25 -2.74
C HIS A 191 3.04 -3.09 -2.36
N MET A 192 3.79 -2.41 -3.22
CA MET A 192 5.16 -1.97 -2.97
C MET A 192 5.39 -0.54 -3.45
N TYR A 193 6.22 0.23 -2.75
CA TYR A 193 6.77 1.51 -3.15
C TYR A 193 8.27 1.36 -3.45
N ILE A 194 8.67 1.81 -4.64
CA ILE A 194 10.02 1.67 -5.18
C ILE A 194 10.57 3.08 -5.43
N ASN A 195 11.55 3.50 -4.65
CA ASN A 195 12.24 4.77 -4.84
C ASN A 195 13.14 4.70 -6.08
N ILE A 196 13.15 5.75 -6.91
CA ILE A 196 13.96 5.89 -8.11
C ILE A 196 15.07 6.90 -7.82
N GLY A 197 16.31 6.43 -7.71
CA GLY A 197 17.44 7.28 -7.35
C GLY A 197 17.83 8.29 -8.44
N PRO A 198 18.48 9.41 -8.07
CA PRO A 198 19.05 10.34 -9.05
C PRO A 198 19.99 9.61 -10.02
N GLY A 199 19.70 9.68 -11.32
CA GLY A 199 20.45 9.00 -12.38
C GLY A 199 19.85 7.66 -12.85
N THR A 200 18.91 7.05 -12.11
CA THR A 200 18.13 5.93 -12.64
C THR A 200 17.11 6.44 -13.65
N SER A 201 17.19 5.97 -14.91
CA SER A 201 16.20 6.25 -15.96
C SER A 201 15.10 5.18 -16.06
N THR A 202 15.41 3.95 -15.65
CA THR A 202 14.55 2.76 -15.80
C THR A 202 14.69 1.85 -14.59
N VAL A 203 13.56 1.46 -14.00
CA VAL A 203 13.45 0.38 -13.03
C VAL A 203 13.09 -0.91 -13.77
N THR A 204 13.71 -2.03 -13.42
CA THR A 204 13.34 -3.34 -14.00
C THR A 204 12.56 -4.16 -12.99
N LEU A 205 11.35 -4.55 -13.37
CA LEU A 205 10.52 -5.52 -12.66
C LEU A 205 10.76 -6.89 -13.30
N SER A 206 11.11 -7.92 -12.53
CA SER A 206 11.42 -9.26 -13.09
C SER A 206 10.74 -10.37 -12.31
N ILE A 207 10.02 -11.23 -13.02
CA ILE A 207 9.49 -12.51 -12.53
C ILE A 207 10.33 -13.62 -13.15
N ILE A 208 11.05 -14.36 -12.31
CA ILE A 208 11.82 -15.55 -12.68
C ILE A 208 11.01 -16.77 -12.25
N THR A 209 10.91 -17.77 -13.13
CA THR A 209 10.09 -18.97 -12.90
C THR A 209 10.82 -20.23 -13.34
N SER A 210 10.64 -21.32 -12.61
CA SER A 210 11.25 -22.63 -12.94
C SER A 210 10.24 -23.78 -12.82
N GLY A 211 10.39 -24.80 -13.67
CA GLY A 211 9.41 -25.88 -13.79
C GLY A 211 8.06 -25.46 -14.40
N THR A 212 7.32 -26.45 -14.91
CA THR A 212 6.14 -26.24 -15.77
C THR A 212 4.81 -26.72 -15.17
N ALA A 213 4.83 -27.29 -13.97
CA ALA A 213 3.68 -27.95 -13.36
C ALA A 213 2.79 -27.04 -12.48
N MET A 214 3.06 -25.72 -12.44
CA MET A 214 2.36 -24.78 -11.55
C MET A 214 1.66 -23.67 -12.31
N SER A 215 0.45 -23.32 -11.85
CA SER A 215 -0.35 -22.23 -12.37
C SER A 215 0.01 -20.92 -11.69
N ARG A 216 0.74 -20.05 -12.39
CA ARG A 216 1.11 -18.71 -11.92
C ARG A 216 0.15 -17.67 -12.46
N TYR A 217 -0.07 -16.60 -11.70
CA TYR A 217 -0.89 -15.48 -12.11
C TYR A 217 -0.26 -14.18 -11.64
N TRP A 218 -0.08 -13.21 -12.52
CA TRP A 218 0.21 -11.83 -12.11
C TRP A 218 -0.61 -10.83 -12.92
N ASN A 219 -1.08 -9.82 -12.20
CA ASN A 219 -1.71 -8.61 -12.69
C ASN A 219 -1.28 -7.49 -11.75
N ILE A 220 -0.19 -6.82 -12.11
CA ILE A 220 0.49 -5.80 -11.32
C ILE A 220 0.21 -4.45 -11.95
N ARG A 221 -0.49 -3.57 -11.24
CA ARG A 221 -0.69 -2.19 -11.69
C ARG A 221 0.52 -1.36 -11.31
N VAL A 222 1.20 -0.80 -12.30
CA VAL A 222 2.37 0.06 -12.15
C VAL A 222 1.93 1.52 -12.25
N ILE A 223 2.08 2.24 -11.14
CA ILE A 223 1.78 3.66 -11.01
C ILE A 223 3.11 4.39 -10.84
N GLN A 224 3.30 5.46 -11.62
CA GLN A 224 4.43 6.38 -11.49
C GLN A 224 3.98 7.58 -10.65
N ILE A 225 4.75 7.90 -9.61
CA ILE A 225 4.45 8.94 -8.63
C ILE A 225 5.48 10.07 -8.80
N PRO A 226 5.04 11.32 -9.03
CA PRO A 226 5.90 12.50 -8.98
C PRO A 226 6.39 12.80 -7.57
N GLU A 227 7.54 13.47 -7.50
CA GLU A 227 8.09 14.03 -6.28
C GLU A 227 7.15 15.06 -5.63
N ASN A 228 7.25 15.21 -4.31
CA ASN A 228 6.53 16.23 -3.53
C ASN A 228 4.99 16.20 -3.65
N THR A 229 4.38 15.02 -3.82
CA THR A 229 2.92 14.85 -3.80
C THR A 229 2.41 14.34 -2.44
N ASP A 230 1.14 14.62 -2.11
CA ASP A 230 0.46 14.09 -0.91
C ASP A 230 0.33 12.55 -0.87
N TYR A 231 0.75 11.88 -1.95
CA TYR A 231 0.74 10.43 -2.12
C TYR A 231 2.12 9.82 -2.45
N THR A 232 3.20 10.61 -2.35
CA THR A 232 4.59 10.12 -2.32
C THR A 232 4.84 9.48 -0.94
N ALA A 233 5.30 8.22 -0.92
CA ALA A 233 5.63 7.54 0.32
C ALA A 233 6.95 8.10 0.91
N PRO A 234 7.14 8.08 2.25
CA PRO A 234 8.42 8.46 2.83
C PRO A 234 9.55 7.50 2.41
N ASP A 235 10.79 7.99 2.45
CA ASP A 235 11.96 7.18 2.08
C ASP A 235 12.08 5.89 2.91
N ASN A 236 12.48 4.82 2.22
CA ASN A 236 12.61 3.45 2.77
C ASN A 236 11.31 2.77 3.24
N CYS A 237 10.14 3.38 3.03
CA CYS A 237 8.85 2.74 3.23
C CYS A 237 8.49 1.85 2.03
N LEU A 238 8.72 0.53 2.12
CA LEU A 238 8.34 -0.39 1.04
C LEU A 238 6.82 -0.57 0.94
N GLN A 239 6.10 -0.51 2.05
CA GLN A 239 4.65 -0.39 2.05
C GLN A 239 4.27 0.91 2.76
N TRP A 240 3.36 1.69 2.18
CA TRP A 240 2.85 2.90 2.81
C TRP A 240 1.32 2.92 2.83
N PHE A 241 0.76 3.32 3.97
CA PHE A 241 -0.66 3.27 4.29
C PHE A 241 -1.14 4.65 4.76
N THR A 242 -2.17 5.19 4.10
CA THR A 242 -2.68 6.56 4.31
C THR A 242 -3.88 6.66 5.26
N GLU A 243 -4.54 5.53 5.50
CA GLU A 243 -5.81 5.48 6.22
C GLU A 243 -5.64 5.59 7.73
N ALA A 244 -6.72 5.97 8.43
CA ALA A 244 -6.72 6.02 9.90
C ALA A 244 -6.72 4.62 10.52
N SER A 245 -7.18 3.60 9.79
CA SER A 245 -7.10 2.19 10.16
C SER A 245 -6.94 1.31 8.92
N GLY A 246 -6.35 0.13 9.09
CA GLY A 246 -6.10 -0.79 7.99
C GLY A 246 -5.43 -2.09 8.45
N ARG A 247 -4.82 -2.82 7.51
CA ARG A 247 -4.10 -4.07 7.78
C ARG A 247 -2.66 -3.97 7.31
N LEU A 248 -1.73 -4.43 8.16
CA LEU A 248 -0.34 -4.71 7.83
C LEU A 248 -0.19 -6.23 7.74
N VAL A 249 0.34 -6.74 6.63
CA VAL A 249 0.41 -8.17 6.34
C VAL A 249 1.77 -8.46 5.71
N SER A 250 2.49 -9.46 6.22
CA SER A 250 3.75 -9.85 5.58
C SER A 250 3.52 -10.41 4.18
N PHE A 251 4.49 -10.23 3.29
CA PHE A 251 4.52 -10.97 2.03
C PHE A 251 4.42 -12.48 2.28
N ASN A 252 3.68 -13.17 1.41
CA ASN A 252 3.30 -14.58 1.49
C ASN A 252 2.53 -15.05 2.75
N TYR A 253 1.99 -14.15 3.59
CA TYR A 253 1.21 -14.55 4.77
C TYR A 253 0.00 -15.42 4.38
N GLN A 254 0.04 -16.69 4.76
CA GLN A 254 -0.99 -17.70 4.44
C GLN A 254 -1.26 -18.58 5.65
N TYR A 255 -1.86 -17.97 6.68
CA TYR A 255 -2.24 -18.66 7.91
C TYR A 255 -3.19 -19.85 7.67
N ALA A 256 -2.88 -20.99 8.30
CA ALA A 256 -3.68 -22.22 8.32
C ALA A 256 -4.04 -22.79 6.92
N THR A 257 -3.24 -22.51 5.89
CA THR A 257 -3.39 -23.18 4.60
C THR A 257 -2.83 -24.61 4.61
N THR A 258 -3.36 -25.45 3.72
CA THR A 258 -2.86 -26.81 3.46
C THR A 258 -2.40 -26.93 2.00
N PRO A 259 -1.15 -27.33 1.70
CA PRO A 259 -0.06 -27.56 2.65
C PRO A 259 0.28 -26.27 3.42
N ILE A 260 0.93 -26.48 4.56
CA ILE A 260 1.46 -25.41 5.41
C ILE A 260 2.42 -24.55 4.58
N VAL A 261 2.30 -23.24 4.73
CA VAL A 261 3.16 -22.24 4.06
C VAL A 261 3.87 -21.40 5.12
N GLN A 262 5.17 -21.20 4.96
CA GLN A 262 5.95 -20.35 5.85
C GLN A 262 6.09 -18.92 5.31
N HIS A 263 6.46 -18.00 6.19
CA HIS A 263 6.92 -16.68 5.77
C HIS A 263 8.18 -16.77 4.90
N LEU A 264 8.47 -15.66 4.22
CA LEU A 264 9.65 -15.56 3.37
C LEU A 264 10.90 -15.31 4.22
N ALA A 265 11.99 -15.98 3.86
CA ALA A 265 13.34 -15.67 4.33
C ALA A 265 13.88 -14.40 3.64
N TYR A 266 15.01 -13.87 4.13
CA TYR A 266 15.72 -12.71 3.57
C TYR A 266 14.85 -11.45 3.39
N GLN A 267 13.90 -11.22 4.29
CA GLN A 267 13.09 -9.99 4.29
C GLN A 267 13.77 -8.93 5.15
N ASP A 268 13.87 -7.71 4.63
CA ASP A 268 14.19 -6.52 5.42
C ASP A 268 13.46 -5.33 4.80
N TYR A 269 12.32 -4.95 5.38
CA TYR A 269 11.52 -3.84 4.87
C TYR A 269 10.66 -3.17 5.94
N THR A 270 10.35 -1.89 5.70
CA THR A 270 9.49 -1.08 6.56
C THR A 270 8.12 -0.87 5.94
N MET A 271 7.08 -1.09 6.73
CA MET A 271 5.71 -0.67 6.47
C MET A 271 5.45 0.62 7.26
N CYS A 272 5.03 1.67 6.58
CA CYS A 272 4.84 2.99 7.17
C CYS A 272 3.37 3.39 7.14
N ILE A 273 2.88 3.98 8.23
CA ILE A 273 1.55 4.56 8.35
C ILE A 273 1.70 6.08 8.34
N ARG A 274 0.96 6.78 7.47
CA ARG A 274 0.92 8.24 7.47
C ARG A 274 0.33 8.72 8.80
N THR A 275 1.07 9.52 9.56
CA THR A 275 0.54 10.20 10.74
C THR A 275 -0.54 11.20 10.30
N ASN A 276 -1.80 10.82 10.45
CA ASN A 276 -2.92 11.67 10.05
C ASN A 276 -3.10 12.82 11.07
N GLN A 277 -3.67 13.94 10.62
CA GLN A 277 -3.84 15.12 11.47
C GLN A 277 -4.66 14.79 12.73
N GLY A 278 -4.14 15.17 13.90
CA GLY A 278 -4.78 14.91 15.19
C GLY A 278 -4.51 13.53 15.79
N PHE A 279 -3.70 12.67 15.16
CA PHE A 279 -3.33 11.35 15.69
C PHE A 279 -1.90 11.30 16.22
N CYS A 280 -1.69 10.75 17.43
CA CYS A 280 -0.40 10.72 18.13
C CYS A 280 0.13 9.31 18.42
N GLY A 281 -0.67 8.26 18.23
CA GLY A 281 -0.19 6.89 18.33
C GLY A 281 -0.88 5.95 17.36
N VAL A 282 -0.56 4.66 17.46
CA VAL A 282 -1.18 3.57 16.71
C VAL A 282 -1.43 2.42 17.67
N LYS A 283 -2.66 1.91 17.64
CA LYS A 283 -3.05 0.62 18.23
C LYS A 283 -2.86 -0.47 17.19
N TYR A 284 -2.28 -1.59 17.59
CA TYR A 284 -2.07 -2.80 16.80
C TYR A 284 -2.79 -3.96 17.47
N ASP A 285 -3.56 -4.71 16.69
CA ASP A 285 -4.19 -5.97 17.11
C ASP A 285 -3.93 -7.05 16.05
N LEU A 286 -3.85 -8.32 16.43
CA LEU A 286 -3.82 -9.42 15.48
C LEU A 286 -5.11 -9.47 14.64
N CYS A 287 -5.00 -9.76 13.35
CA CYS A 287 -6.16 -9.92 12.46
C CYS A 287 -7.13 -11.03 12.91
N THR A 288 -6.59 -12.06 13.56
CA THR A 288 -7.31 -13.27 13.99
C THR A 288 -6.87 -13.65 15.41
N PRO A 289 -7.22 -12.87 16.44
CA PRO A 289 -6.63 -12.95 17.78
C PRO A 289 -7.02 -14.21 18.57
N THR A 290 -8.00 -14.98 18.09
CA THR A 290 -8.48 -16.23 18.70
C THR A 290 -7.95 -17.48 18.01
N ALA A 291 -7.12 -17.32 16.97
CA ALA A 291 -6.56 -18.44 16.24
C ALA A 291 -5.32 -18.99 16.95
N SER A 292 -4.95 -20.25 16.70
CA SER A 292 -3.68 -20.81 17.19
C SER A 292 -2.55 -20.29 16.30
N ASN A 293 -1.66 -19.47 16.85
CA ASN A 293 -0.45 -18.96 16.18
C ASN A 293 -0.70 -18.07 14.93
N PRO A 294 -1.56 -17.02 14.99
CA PRO A 294 -1.80 -16.07 13.88
C PRO A 294 -0.63 -15.09 13.63
N TYR A 295 0.39 -15.18 14.48
CA TYR A 295 1.65 -14.46 14.42
C TYR A 295 2.71 -15.47 14.79
N GLY A 296 3.77 -15.51 13.99
CA GLY A 296 4.75 -16.58 14.08
C GLY A 296 6.04 -16.22 13.37
N LEU A 297 7.07 -15.93 14.16
CA LEU A 297 8.42 -15.52 13.76
C LEU A 297 9.47 -16.32 14.54
N SER A 298 10.56 -16.77 13.90
CA SER A 298 11.56 -17.63 14.54
C SER A 298 12.28 -16.96 15.71
N THR A 299 12.34 -17.67 16.84
CA THR A 299 13.12 -17.26 18.02
C THR A 299 14.44 -18.02 18.19
N VAL A 300 14.71 -19.02 17.34
CA VAL A 300 15.89 -19.91 17.49
C VAL A 300 16.57 -20.23 16.16
N ALA A 301 17.88 -20.45 16.21
CA ALA A 301 18.58 -21.14 15.13
C ALA A 301 18.19 -22.63 15.13
N ALA A 302 17.09 -22.95 14.44
CA ALA A 302 16.65 -24.28 14.01
C ALA A 302 16.94 -25.47 14.98
N GLY A 303 15.96 -25.87 15.80
CA GLY A 303 16.06 -27.14 16.54
C GLY A 303 15.28 -27.28 17.84
N THR A 304 14.58 -26.24 18.30
CA THR A 304 13.75 -26.28 19.52
C THR A 304 12.46 -25.50 19.27
N VAL A 305 11.31 -26.01 19.73
CA VAL A 305 10.02 -25.32 19.64
C VAL A 305 10.10 -23.95 20.33
N ALA A 306 9.55 -22.91 19.71
CA ALA A 306 9.73 -21.54 20.19
C ALA A 306 8.87 -21.22 21.43
N THR A 307 9.36 -20.30 22.26
CA THR A 307 8.74 -19.97 23.56
C THR A 307 7.95 -18.66 23.48
N GLY A 308 6.63 -18.72 23.64
CA GLY A 308 5.78 -17.55 23.89
C GLY A 308 5.91 -16.39 22.90
N THR A 309 5.75 -15.17 23.42
CA THR A 309 6.31 -13.95 22.83
C THR A 309 7.61 -13.58 23.53
N LEU A 310 8.64 -13.27 22.74
CA LEU A 310 9.92 -12.72 23.20
C LEU A 310 10.08 -11.27 22.69
N MET A 311 11.04 -10.55 23.28
CA MET A 311 11.25 -9.12 23.04
C MET A 311 12.72 -8.75 22.84
N ASP A 312 12.93 -7.66 22.10
CA ASP A 312 14.20 -6.92 21.99
C ASP A 312 15.44 -7.79 21.73
N SER A 313 16.35 -7.91 22.69
CA SER A 313 17.61 -8.64 22.54
C SER A 313 17.44 -10.15 22.45
N SER A 314 16.28 -10.69 22.86
CA SER A 314 15.93 -12.10 22.65
C SER A 314 15.48 -12.39 21.21
N CYS A 315 15.16 -11.36 20.42
CA CYS A 315 14.75 -11.48 19.03
C CYS A 315 15.95 -11.33 18.07
N VAL A 316 16.73 -12.40 18.00
CA VAL A 316 18.02 -12.45 17.29
C VAL A 316 17.88 -12.79 15.81
N TYR A 317 16.92 -13.67 15.46
CA TYR A 317 16.72 -14.19 14.11
C TYR A 317 15.68 -13.35 13.39
N ASP A 318 14.40 -13.71 13.50
CA ASP A 318 13.30 -12.98 12.90
C ASP A 318 12.67 -12.03 13.91
N TRP A 319 12.17 -10.89 13.44
CA TRP A 319 11.50 -9.93 14.31
C TRP A 319 10.60 -8.96 13.56
N LEU A 320 9.56 -8.55 14.29
CA LEU A 320 8.76 -7.38 13.97
C LEU A 320 9.16 -6.24 14.91
N GLN A 321 9.72 -5.17 14.35
CA GLN A 321 10.05 -3.97 15.11
C GLN A 321 8.89 -2.98 15.06
N ILE A 322 8.34 -2.64 16.23
CA ILE A 322 7.38 -1.56 16.44
C ILE A 322 8.02 -0.62 17.47
N PRO A 323 8.50 0.58 17.10
CA PRO A 323 9.28 1.43 18.00
C PRO A 323 8.51 1.79 19.28
N CYS A 324 9.07 1.44 20.45
CA CYS A 324 8.48 1.71 21.77
C CYS A 324 7.00 1.29 21.87
N VAL A 325 6.76 -0.02 21.77
CA VAL A 325 5.46 -0.65 21.90
C VAL A 325 5.16 -1.03 23.36
N SER A 326 3.92 -0.83 23.79
CA SER A 326 3.39 -1.14 25.14
C SER A 326 2.01 -1.82 25.06
N ASP A 327 1.54 -2.42 26.16
CA ASP A 327 0.15 -2.92 26.29
C ASP A 327 -0.80 -1.88 26.91
N GLN A 328 -0.30 -0.69 27.27
CA GLN A 328 -1.08 0.38 27.88
C GLN A 328 -1.39 1.49 26.87
N ALA A 329 -2.68 1.72 26.64
CA ALA A 329 -3.12 2.90 25.89
C ALA A 329 -2.64 4.18 26.59
N ASN A 330 -2.06 5.08 25.80
CA ASN A 330 -1.55 6.40 26.20
C ASN A 330 -0.40 6.38 27.24
N SER A 331 0.32 5.26 27.34
CA SER A 331 1.49 5.13 28.21
C SER A 331 2.61 4.35 27.53
N VAL A 332 3.86 4.70 27.84
CA VAL A 332 5.08 3.99 27.40
C VAL A 332 5.55 2.94 28.42
N VAL A 333 4.66 2.54 29.34
CA VAL A 333 4.90 1.56 30.42
C VAL A 333 4.07 0.31 30.14
N THR A 334 4.60 -0.87 30.43
CA THR A 334 3.88 -2.15 30.33
C THR A 334 3.17 -2.51 31.63
N SER A 335 2.13 -3.37 31.57
CA SER A 335 1.38 -3.81 32.76
C SER A 335 2.20 -4.66 33.75
N VAL A 336 3.33 -5.22 33.30
CA VAL A 336 4.13 -6.18 34.05
C VAL A 336 5.35 -5.50 34.69
N GLY A 337 5.27 -5.27 36.01
CA GLY A 337 6.45 -5.04 36.83
C GLY A 337 7.03 -3.62 36.83
N ALA A 338 6.18 -2.58 36.79
CA ALA A 338 6.48 -1.19 37.23
C ALA A 338 7.79 -0.56 36.72
N THR A 339 8.30 -1.02 35.58
CA THR A 339 9.53 -0.50 34.96
C THR A 339 9.12 0.46 33.86
N VAL A 340 9.67 1.68 33.87
CA VAL A 340 9.46 2.64 32.79
C VAL A 340 10.20 2.13 31.56
N GLY A 341 9.47 1.50 30.64
CA GLY A 341 10.03 0.85 29.47
C GLY A 341 8.96 0.29 28.55
N CYS A 342 9.29 0.30 27.26
CA CYS A 342 8.49 -0.18 26.14
C CYS A 342 9.40 -1.08 25.29
N ALA A 343 8.86 -2.17 24.75
CA ALA A 343 9.62 -3.02 23.83
C ALA A 343 9.84 -2.30 22.49
N SER A 344 10.76 -2.77 21.66
CA SER A 344 10.94 -2.29 20.29
C SER A 344 10.94 -3.41 19.26
N LYS A 345 11.36 -4.63 19.62
CA LYS A 345 11.21 -5.83 18.77
C LYS A 345 10.33 -6.86 19.45
N LEU A 346 9.54 -7.57 18.64
CA LEU A 346 8.71 -8.71 19.00
C LEU A 346 9.07 -9.91 18.09
N CYS A 347 9.13 -11.09 18.67
CA CYS A 347 9.28 -12.38 17.97
C CYS A 347 8.59 -13.47 18.80
N GLY A 348 8.49 -14.69 18.25
CA GLY A 348 7.71 -15.76 18.88
C GLY A 348 6.45 -16.10 18.11
N ILE A 349 5.68 -17.01 18.69
CA ILE A 349 4.79 -17.89 17.92
C ILE A 349 3.42 -18.15 18.54
N THR A 350 3.29 -17.96 19.85
CA THR A 350 2.11 -18.37 20.64
C THR A 350 1.47 -17.20 21.38
N GLY A 351 1.81 -15.96 21.00
CA GLY A 351 1.22 -14.74 21.55
C GLY A 351 1.64 -13.49 20.80
N PHE A 352 0.92 -12.39 21.05
CA PHE A 352 1.29 -11.04 20.63
C PHE A 352 1.07 -10.11 21.82
N THR A 353 2.14 -9.92 22.60
CA THR A 353 2.12 -9.18 23.87
C THR A 353 3.51 -8.61 24.17
N VAL A 354 3.59 -7.66 25.09
CA VAL A 354 4.85 -7.16 25.69
C VAL A 354 5.11 -7.78 27.07
N THR A 355 4.54 -8.96 27.32
CA THR A 355 4.80 -9.81 28.49
C THR A 355 5.70 -10.97 28.07
N ALA A 356 6.93 -11.01 28.58
CA ALA A 356 7.87 -12.09 28.28
C ALA A 356 7.35 -13.45 28.74
N ASP A 357 7.69 -14.51 28.00
CA ASP A 357 7.34 -15.91 28.32
C ASP A 357 5.82 -16.19 28.41
N SER A 358 5.00 -15.32 27.82
CA SER A 358 3.57 -15.60 27.68
C SER A 358 3.30 -16.52 26.50
N THR A 359 2.85 -17.74 26.79
CA THR A 359 2.59 -18.82 25.81
C THR A 359 1.18 -18.82 25.21
N THR A 360 0.35 -17.81 25.53
CA THR A 360 -1.02 -17.69 25.00
C THR A 360 -1.57 -16.26 24.94
N ALA A 361 -0.94 -15.26 25.59
CA ALA A 361 -1.54 -13.93 25.65
C ALA A 361 -1.43 -13.18 24.31
N THR A 362 -2.59 -12.88 23.75
CA THR A 362 -2.74 -11.86 22.71
C THR A 362 -3.39 -10.63 23.33
N THR A 363 -2.73 -9.49 23.21
CA THR A 363 -3.23 -8.20 23.71
C THR A 363 -3.17 -7.13 22.64
N SER A 364 -3.98 -6.09 22.80
CA SER A 364 -3.84 -4.86 22.04
C SER A 364 -2.52 -4.19 22.41
N LEU A 365 -1.68 -3.91 21.41
CA LEU A 365 -0.42 -3.19 21.61
C LEU A 365 -0.52 -1.76 21.07
N TYR A 366 0.25 -0.84 21.64
CA TYR A 366 0.21 0.59 21.33
C TYR A 366 1.63 1.13 21.13
N SER A 367 1.83 2.00 20.15
CA SER A 367 3.03 2.85 20.07
C SER A 367 2.63 4.31 19.87
N TYR A 368 3.33 5.20 20.56
CA TYR A 368 3.19 6.65 20.45
C TYR A 368 4.47 7.33 19.91
N ARG A 369 5.42 6.53 19.39
CA ARG A 369 6.60 7.06 18.68
C ARG A 369 6.23 7.39 17.24
N ARG A 370 6.86 8.44 16.71
CA ARG A 370 6.75 8.88 15.31
C ARG A 370 8.13 8.84 14.65
N PRO A 371 8.26 8.54 13.35
CA PRO A 371 7.18 8.16 12.41
C PRO A 371 6.46 6.87 12.82
N PHE A 372 5.23 6.67 12.35
CA PHE A 372 4.50 5.42 12.59
C PHE A 372 5.01 4.37 11.60
N GLU A 373 5.89 3.50 12.07
CA GLU A 373 6.55 2.49 11.26
C GLU A 373 6.53 1.12 11.94
N VAL A 374 6.50 0.08 11.12
CA VAL A 374 6.65 -1.32 11.52
C VAL A 374 7.65 -1.95 10.56
N ARG A 375 8.83 -2.34 11.05
CA ARG A 375 9.86 -3.00 10.23
C ARG A 375 9.82 -4.50 10.44
N PHE A 376 9.80 -5.25 9.34
CA PHE A 376 9.87 -6.70 9.36
C PHE A 376 11.24 -7.17 8.87
N TYR A 377 11.83 -8.08 9.62
CA TYR A 377 13.11 -8.69 9.31
C TYR A 377 13.03 -10.20 9.48
N THR A 378 13.55 -10.95 8.50
CA THR A 378 13.79 -12.39 8.58
C THR A 378 15.20 -12.73 8.11
N ASP A 379 15.79 -13.74 8.74
CA ASP A 379 17.16 -14.17 8.44
C ASP A 379 17.21 -15.10 7.19
N SER A 380 18.32 -15.81 7.02
CA SER A 380 18.51 -16.75 5.90
C SER A 380 17.85 -18.14 6.04
N LYS A 381 17.31 -18.49 7.23
CA LYS A 381 17.05 -19.88 7.64
C LYS A 381 15.75 -20.01 8.46
N GLU A 382 14.76 -20.60 7.82
CA GLU A 382 13.55 -21.03 8.49
C GLU A 382 13.63 -22.45 9.07
N PHE A 383 12.68 -22.80 9.93
CA PHE A 383 12.59 -24.13 10.55
C PHE A 383 12.00 -25.18 9.58
N LEU A 384 12.60 -26.38 9.52
CA LEU A 384 12.03 -27.51 8.77
C LEU A 384 10.81 -28.05 9.51
N VAL A 385 9.64 -27.84 8.91
CA VAL A 385 8.37 -28.37 9.43
C VAL A 385 8.29 -29.86 9.16
N THR A 386 8.53 -30.67 10.19
CA THR A 386 8.14 -32.09 10.21
C THR A 386 6.81 -32.25 10.96
N ALA A 387 5.72 -32.01 10.22
CA ALA A 387 4.31 -32.20 10.58
C ALA A 387 3.70 -31.24 11.64
N ALA A 388 2.41 -30.93 11.43
CA ALA A 388 1.45 -30.23 12.29
C ALA A 388 1.79 -28.79 12.72
N ASP A 389 2.91 -28.57 13.39
CA ASP A 389 3.20 -27.33 14.12
C ASP A 389 4.22 -26.48 13.37
N ALA A 390 3.79 -25.89 12.26
CA ALA A 390 4.54 -24.79 11.70
C ALA A 390 4.19 -23.52 12.45
N GLU A 391 5.24 -22.83 12.88
CA GLU A 391 5.12 -21.73 13.83
C GLU A 391 5.63 -20.42 13.22
N ASN A 392 6.08 -20.43 11.95
CA ASN A 392 6.62 -19.30 11.20
C ASN A 392 5.69 -18.85 10.06
N TRP A 393 4.49 -18.32 10.39
CA TRP A 393 3.49 -17.86 9.41
C TRP A 393 3.71 -16.42 8.90
N GLY A 394 4.53 -15.65 9.61
CA GLY A 394 4.68 -14.21 9.44
C GLY A 394 3.72 -13.49 10.38
N PHE A 395 3.09 -12.41 9.90
CA PHE A 395 2.10 -11.69 10.70
C PHE A 395 0.97 -11.10 9.86
N CYS A 396 -0.19 -10.97 10.51
CA CYS A 396 -1.26 -10.08 10.10
C CYS A 396 -1.69 -9.24 11.29
N LEU A 397 -1.46 -7.92 11.19
CA LEU A 397 -1.93 -6.93 12.15
C LEU A 397 -3.02 -6.07 11.52
N THR A 398 -4.02 -5.70 12.31
CA THR A 398 -4.82 -4.50 12.08
C THR A 398 -4.18 -3.34 12.82
N TYR A 399 -4.16 -2.16 12.21
CA TYR A 399 -3.72 -0.93 12.85
C TYR A 399 -4.89 0.06 12.97
N THR A 400 -4.90 0.88 14.02
CA THR A 400 -5.85 1.99 14.19
C THR A 400 -5.14 3.16 14.87
N GLN A 401 -5.03 4.29 14.18
CA GLN A 401 -4.41 5.50 14.71
C GLN A 401 -5.19 6.01 15.94
N GLN A 402 -4.46 6.39 16.99
CA GLN A 402 -4.99 6.89 18.25
C GLN A 402 -4.89 8.42 18.31
N PRO A 403 -5.95 9.13 18.72
CA PRO A 403 -5.96 10.59 18.75
C PRO A 403 -4.90 11.13 19.73
N CYS A 404 -4.44 12.35 19.47
CA CYS A 404 -3.61 13.09 20.41
C CYS A 404 -4.40 13.44 21.67
N LEU A 405 -3.88 13.04 22.83
CA LEU A 405 -4.38 13.54 24.10
C LEU A 405 -4.01 15.01 24.28
N SER A 406 -4.94 15.79 24.83
CA SER A 406 -4.77 17.22 25.10
C SER A 406 -3.77 17.56 26.22
N SER A 407 -3.17 16.56 26.85
CA SER A 407 -2.32 16.72 28.05
C SER A 407 -1.22 15.65 28.18
N ALA A 408 -0.57 15.27 27.07
CA ALA A 408 0.70 14.55 27.11
C ALA A 408 1.85 15.54 26.84
N THR A 409 2.54 15.97 27.90
CA THR A 409 3.81 16.72 27.78
C THR A 409 4.85 15.85 27.07
N ASN A 410 5.58 16.43 26.11
CA ASN A 410 6.64 15.74 25.35
C ASN A 410 7.62 14.98 26.27
N GLY A 411 7.90 13.72 25.92
CA GLY A 411 8.85 12.81 26.60
C GLY A 411 9.63 11.93 25.61
#